data_AF-A0A285NZA5-F1
#
_entry.id   AF-A0A285NZA5-F1
#
_cell.length_a   1.000
_cell.length_b   1.000
_cell.length_c   1.000
_cell.angle_alpha   90.00
_cell.angle_beta   90.00
_cell.angle_gamma   90.00
#
_symmetry.space_group_name_H-M   'P 1'
#
loop_
_entity.id
_entity.type
_entity.pdbx_description
1 polymer ?
#
loop_
_entity_poly.entity_id
_entity_poly.type
_entity_poly.pdbx_seq_one_letter_code
_entity_poly.pdbx_strand_id
1 'polypeptide(L)' 'MQLEVLAELIAYLVAATVLTGLGLAAEAASLFRLGAGETTIAVWFGFVGLLALYAGIYMLGYEKVAKTMIALRS' A
#
# COMPACT_ATOMS: atom_id res chain seq x y z
N MET A 1 25.19 -4.16 -11.49
CA MET A 1 24.95 -2.86 -10.82
C MET A 1 23.67 -2.16 -11.28
N GLN A 2 23.48 -1.76 -12.55
CA GLN A 2 22.26 -1.02 -12.94
C GLN A 2 20.98 -1.89 -13.06
N LEU A 3 21.09 -3.15 -13.53
CA LEU A 3 19.93 -4.06 -13.58
C LEU A 3 19.38 -4.42 -12.19
N GLU A 4 20.25 -4.56 -11.19
CA GLU A 4 19.86 -4.91 -9.82
C GLU A 4 19.02 -3.79 -9.19
N VAL A 5 19.45 -2.54 -9.34
CA VAL A 5 18.71 -1.36 -8.86
C VAL A 5 17.35 -1.23 -9.57
N LEU A 6 17.31 -1.48 -10.88
CA LEU A 6 16.05 -1.43 -11.63
C LEU A 6 15.07 -2.53 -11.18
N ALA A 7 15.57 -3.75 -10.96
CA ALA A 7 14.76 -4.86 -10.45
C ALA A 7 14.20 -4.58 -9.05
N GLU A 8 15.02 -4.00 -8.16
CA GLU A 8 14.60 -3.59 -6.81
C GLU A 8 13.55 -2.49 -6.84
N LEU A 9 13.71 -1.48 -7.70
CA LEU A 9 12.73 -0.41 -7.90
C LEU A 9 11.38 -0.96 -8.38
N ILE A 10 11.40 -1.87 -9.36
CA ILE A 10 10.19 -2.52 -9.86
C ILE A 10 9.53 -3.35 -8.75
N ALA A 11 10.30 -4.10 -7.98
CA ALA A 11 9.78 -4.89 -6.86
C ALA A 11 9.07 -4.00 -5.83
N TYR A 12 9.69 -2.87 -5.44
CA TYR A 12 9.06 -1.92 -4.52
C TYR A 12 7.82 -1.26 -5.10
N LEU A 13 7.82 -0.92 -6.39
CA LEU A 13 6.66 -0.33 -7.06
C LEU A 13 5.48 -1.32 -7.09
N VAL A 14 5.75 -2.58 -7.44
CA VAL A 14 4.73 -3.63 -7.45
C VAL A 14 4.20 -3.86 -6.04
N ALA A 15 5.08 -3.99 -5.04
CA ALA A 15 4.66 -4.17 -3.65
C ALA A 15 3.82 -2.99 -3.14
N ALA A 16 4.23 -1.75 -3.43
CA ALA A 16 3.48 -0.55 -3.07
C ALA A 16 2.07 -0.55 -3.69
N THR A 17 1.98 -0.90 -4.98
CA THR A 17 0.72 -0.95 -5.73
C THR A 17 -0.20 -2.02 -5.16
N VAL A 18 0.32 -3.22 -4.89
CA VAL A 18 -0.46 -4.33 -4.31
C VAL A 18 -0.95 -3.97 -2.91
N LEU A 19 -0.08 -3.48 -2.02
CA LEU A 19 -0.47 -3.07 -0.67
C LEU A 19 -1.53 -1.97 -0.68
N THR A 20 -1.37 -0.98 -1.55
CA THR A 20 -2.36 0.09 -1.70
C THR A 20 -3.69 -0.46 -2.20
N GLY A 21 -3.68 -1.33 -3.21
CA GLY A 21 -4.88 -1.98 -3.72
C GLY A 21 -5.60 -2.84 -2.67
N LEU A 22 -4.84 -3.62 -1.89
CA LEU A 22 -5.38 -4.40 -0.77
C LEU A 22 -5.97 -3.50 0.32
N GLY A 23 -5.31 -2.39 0.64
CA GLY A 23 -5.82 -1.40 1.58
C GLY A 23 -7.16 -0.81 1.13
N LEU A 24 -7.27 -0.39 -0.13
CA LEU A 24 -8.52 0.12 -0.71
C LEU A 24 -9.63 -0.95 -0.69
N ALA A 25 -9.30 -2.20 -1.02
CA ALA A 25 -10.25 -3.30 -0.97
C ALA A 25 -10.74 -3.58 0.46
N ALA A 26 -9.84 -3.49 1.45
CA ALA A 26 -10.19 -3.66 2.86
C ALA A 26 -11.09 -2.51 3.36
N GLU A 27 -10.84 -1.26 2.97
CA GLU A 27 -11.71 -0.11 3.27
C GLU A 27 -13.11 -0.30 2.67
N ALA A 28 -13.21 -0.71 1.40
CA ALA A 28 -14.50 -1.00 0.77
C ALA A 28 -15.25 -2.11 1.53
N ALA A 29 -14.54 -3.18 1.89
CA ALA A 29 -15.10 -4.31 2.63
C ALA A 29 -15.50 -3.94 4.07
N SER A 30 -14.84 -2.96 4.68
CA SER A 30 -15.25 -2.36 5.95
C SER A 30 -16.57 -1.62 5.81
N LEU A 31 -16.70 -0.73 4.82
CA LEU A 31 -17.93 0.02 4.57
C LEU A 31 -19.14 -0.88 4.31
N PHE A 32 -18.97 -1.93 3.49
CA PHE A 32 -20.04 -2.91 3.25
C PHE A 32 -20.49 -3.60 4.54
N ARG A 33 -19.56 -3.96 5.43
CA ARG A 33 -19.87 -4.62 6.70
C ARG A 33 -20.47 -3.70 7.73
N LEU A 34 -20.07 -2.42 7.77
CA LEU A 34 -20.78 -1.42 8.58
C LEU A 34 -22.25 -1.33 8.16
N GLY A 35 -22.52 -1.28 6.85
CA GLY A 35 -23.89 -1.27 6.31
C GLY A 35 -24.69 -2.54 6.63
N ALA A 36 -24.01 -3.68 6.78
CA ALA A 36 -24.61 -4.95 7.17
C ALA A 36 -24.84 -5.12 8.69
N GLY A 37 -24.40 -4.15 9.51
CA GLY A 37 -24.48 -4.20 10.97
C GLY A 37 -23.36 -5.00 11.65
N GLU A 38 -22.39 -5.52 10.88
CA GLU A 38 -21.23 -6.28 11.36
C GLU A 38 -20.11 -5.33 11.86
N THR A 39 -20.42 -4.54 12.88
CA THR A 39 -19.57 -3.41 13.33
C THR A 39 -18.16 -3.85 13.72
N THR A 40 -18.02 -4.94 14.48
CA THR A 40 -16.70 -5.44 14.93
C THR A 40 -15.80 -5.83 13.76
N ILE A 41 -16.35 -6.56 12.78
CA ILE A 41 -15.58 -7.00 11.62
C ILE A 41 -15.26 -5.80 10.74
N ALA A 42 -16.19 -4.87 10.58
CA ALA A 42 -15.93 -3.67 9.81
C ALA A 42 -14.80 -2.82 10.38
N VAL A 43 -14.79 -2.57 11.70
CA VAL A 43 -13.71 -1.84 12.37
C VAL A 43 -12.36 -2.53 12.15
N TRP A 44 -12.32 -3.86 12.21
CA TRP A 44 -11.10 -4.61 11.91
C TRP A 44 -10.62 -4.41 10.47
N PHE A 45 -11.52 -4.54 9.50
CA PHE A 45 -11.19 -4.32 8.09
C PHE A 45 -10.74 -2.88 7.81
N GLY A 46 -11.36 -1.87 8.44
CA GLY A 46 -10.93 -0.47 8.30
C GLY A 46 -9.57 -0.22 8.95
N PHE A 47 -9.30 -0.82 10.12
CA PHE A 47 -7.99 -0.70 10.74
C PHE A 47 -6.88 -1.31 9.88
N VAL A 48 -7.09 -2.53 9.36
CA VAL A 48 -6.14 -3.20 8.47
C VAL A 48 -6.01 -2.47 7.13
N GLY A 49 -7.11 -1.93 6.60
CA GLY A 49 -7.13 -1.12 5.38
C GLY A 49 -6.25 0.12 5.50
N LEU A 50 -6.43 0.90 6.56
CA LEU A 50 -5.59 2.06 6.87
C LEU A 50 -4.11 1.70 7.03
N LEU A 51 -3.78 0.60 7.73
CA LEU A 51 -2.40 0.13 7.86
C LEU A 51 -1.78 -0.26 6.51
N ALA A 52 -2.53 -0.99 5.67
CA ALA A 52 -2.07 -1.39 4.35
C ALA A 52 -1.88 -0.20 3.41
N LEU A 53 -2.79 0.78 3.45
CA LEU A 53 -2.64 2.05 2.72
C LEU A 53 -1.43 2.84 3.18
N TYR A 54 -1.20 2.95 4.49
CA TYR A 54 -0.03 3.62 5.03
C TYR A 54 1.27 2.92 4.58
N ALA A 55 1.32 1.59 4.68
CA ALA A 55 2.49 0.83 4.23
C ALA A 55 2.73 0.97 2.72
N GLY A 56 1.69 0.87 1.90
CA GLY A 56 1.77 0.97 0.45
C GLY A 56 2.18 2.36 -0.03
N ILE A 57 1.50 3.41 0.44
CA ILE A 57 1.69 4.79 -0.02
C ILE A 57 2.93 5.43 0.60
N TYR A 58 3.05 5.38 1.92
CA TYR A 58 4.10 6.12 2.63
C TYR A 58 5.41 5.33 2.67
N MET A 59 5.40 4.11 3.20
CA MET A 59 6.64 3.36 3.42
C MET A 59 7.26 2.84 2.12
N LEU A 60 6.44 2.35 1.18
CA LEU A 60 6.96 1.83 -0.09
C LEU A 60 6.95 2.88 -1.20
N GLY A 61 5.81 3.53 -1.45
CA GLY A 61 5.68 4.53 -2.51
C GLY A 61 6.58 5.75 -2.29
N TYR A 62 6.46 6.40 -1.14
CA TYR A 62 7.23 7.62 -0.88
C TYR A 62 8.67 7.33 -0.47
N GLU A 63 8.89 6.50 0.56
CA GLU A 63 10.24 6.33 1.08
C GLU A 63 11.17 5.48 0.21
N LYS A 64 10.65 4.47 -0.49
CA LYS A 64 11.49 3.60 -1.31
C LYS A 64 11.46 4.02 -2.77
N VAL A 65 10.28 4.11 -3.39
CA VAL A 65 10.17 4.37 -4.82
C VAL A 65 10.57 5.82 -5.15
N ALA A 66 9.95 6.81 -4.53
CA ALA A 66 10.22 8.22 -4.88
C ALA A 66 11.65 8.64 -4.54
N LYS A 67 12.18 8.29 -3.35
CA LYS A 67 13.56 8.62 -2.97
C LYS A 67 14.58 7.95 -3.90
N THR A 68 14.39 6.68 -4.25
CA THR A 68 15.30 5.97 -5.18
C THR A 68 15.25 6.57 -6.58
N MET A 69 14.06 6.94 -7.06
CA MET A 69 13.89 7.58 -8.36
C MET A 69 14.56 8.96 -8.44
N ILE A 70 14.49 9.75 -7.35
CA ILE A 70 15.18 11.04 -7.26
C ILE A 70 16.71 10.85 -7.26
N ALA A 71 17.22 9.88 -6.48
CA ALA A 71 18.65 9.58 -6.40
C ALA A 71 19.23 9.07 -7.73
N LEU A 72 18.43 8.39 -8.55
CA LEU A 72 18.82 7.96 -9.91
C LEU A 72 18.92 9.12 -10.91
N ARG A 73 18.28 10.27 -10.63
CA ARG A 73 18.22 11.44 -11.52
C ARG A 73 19.33 12.47 -11.23
N SER A 74 19.90 12.48 -10.03
CA SER A 74 20.99 13.38 -9.59
C SER A 74 22.37 12.81 -9.88
#